data_AF-A0A1Z2KWR6-F1
#
_entry.id   AF-A0A1Z2KWR6-F1
#
_cell.length_a   1.000
_cell.length_b   1.000
_cell.length_c   1.000
_cell.angle_alpha   90.00
_cell.angle_beta   90.00
_cell.angle_gamma   90.00
#
_symmetry.space_group_name_H-M   'P 1'
#
loop_
_entity.id
_entity.type
_entity.pdbx_description
1 polymer ?
#
loop_
_entity_poly.entity_id
_entity_poly.type
_entity_poly.pdbx_seq_one_letter_code
_entity_poly.pdbx_strand_id
1 'polypeptide(L)'
;MVSGGWGWFTTVASILIGQATVVTMGFVNNRSQARREALARVADRYKTVAERREMFELTQLVEVNTLLRNAVTSLHAFVSARRHYRSRIREDPAAPPETYRQPMLDASAASDTALDALRSQIGFILADDVRALADAAEKALTMAAASVLRDEAVDSGALGARANAAYEALSVRLRDIYATRESAVPAA
;
A
#
# COMPACT_ATOMS: atom_id res chain seq x y z
N MET A 1 63.94 45.26 46.58
CA MET A 1 63.43 43.89 46.35
C MET A 1 61.92 43.93 46.32
N VAL A 2 61.31 44.06 45.13
CA VAL A 2 59.86 43.95 44.95
C VAL A 2 59.61 43.06 43.72
N SER A 3 58.98 41.92 44.01
CA SER A 3 58.05 41.14 43.18
C SER A 3 58.46 40.69 41.76
N GLY A 4 59.33 39.68 41.65
CA GLY A 4 59.29 38.74 40.51
C GLY A 4 58.14 37.72 40.62
N GLY A 5 57.48 37.65 41.78
CA GLY A 5 56.45 36.66 42.12
C GLY A 5 55.08 36.89 41.48
N TRP A 6 54.72 38.13 41.15
CA TRP A 6 53.34 38.44 40.76
C TRP A 6 53.07 38.16 39.27
N GLY A 7 54.05 38.46 38.40
CA GLY A 7 53.93 38.24 36.95
C GLY A 7 53.93 36.78 36.52
N TRP A 8 54.67 35.90 37.23
CA TRP A 8 54.65 34.47 36.93
C TRP A 8 53.30 33.83 37.31
N PHE A 9 52.72 34.25 38.44
CA PHE A 9 51.40 33.81 38.89
C PHE A 9 50.31 34.19 37.89
N THR A 10 50.31 35.43 37.39
CA THR A 10 49.33 35.86 36.38
C THR A 10 49.48 35.10 35.06
N THR A 11 50.71 34.74 34.68
CA THR A 11 50.99 33.98 33.45
C THR A 11 50.56 32.53 33.56
N VAL A 12 50.82 31.88 34.71
CA VAL A 12 50.38 30.50 34.94
C VAL A 12 48.86 30.43 35.11
N ALA A 13 48.25 31.41 35.78
CA ALA A 13 46.80 31.50 35.92
C ALA A 13 46.11 31.67 34.56
N SER A 14 46.63 32.52 33.66
CA SER A 14 46.02 32.71 32.34
C SER A 14 46.13 31.47 31.45
N ILE A 15 47.25 30.74 31.50
CA ILE A 15 47.43 29.46 30.80
C ILE A 15 46.46 28.40 31.33
N LEU A 16 46.32 28.28 32.65
CA LEU A 16 45.39 27.34 33.28
C LEU A 16 43.93 27.67 32.94
N ILE A 17 43.56 28.95 32.93
CA ILE A 17 42.23 29.41 32.51
C ILE A 17 41.98 29.10 31.02
N GLY A 18 42.96 29.33 30.15
CA GLY A 18 42.88 28.99 28.73
C GLY A 18 42.68 27.49 28.50
N GLN A 19 43.48 26.65 29.17
CA GLN A 19 43.38 25.19 29.12
C GLN A 19 42.01 24.71 29.66
N ALA A 20 41.58 25.23 30.80
CA ALA A 20 40.28 24.89 31.39
C ALA A 20 39.13 25.28 30.45
N THR A 21 39.19 26.44 29.80
CA THR A 21 38.15 26.90 28.87
C THR A 21 38.04 25.98 27.65
N VAL A 22 39.15 25.55 27.06
CA VAL A 22 39.18 24.61 25.92
C VAL A 22 38.59 23.25 26.30
N VAL A 23 38.96 22.70 27.46
CA VAL A 23 38.42 21.40 27.94
C VAL A 23 36.92 21.51 28.21
N THR A 24 36.48 22.60 28.85
CA THR A 24 35.07 22.80 29.20
C THR A 24 34.21 23.02 27.95
N MET A 25 34.69 23.83 27.00
CA MET A 25 34.03 24.00 25.70
C MET A 25 34.00 22.69 24.91
N GLY A 26 35.09 21.92 24.87
CA GLY A 26 35.14 20.62 24.19
C GLY A 26 34.11 19.63 24.76
N PHE A 27 33.95 19.58 26.08
CA PHE A 27 32.98 18.70 26.73
C PHE A 27 31.53 19.13 26.46
N VAL A 28 31.24 20.43 26.51
CA VAL A 28 29.91 20.98 26.19
C VAL A 28 29.56 20.74 24.72
N ASN A 29 30.51 20.99 23.81
CA ASN A 29 30.30 20.83 22.38
C ASN A 29 30.09 19.35 22.03
N ASN A 30 30.92 18.44 22.54
CA ASN A 30 30.75 16.98 22.37
C ASN A 30 29.41 16.47 22.91
N ARG A 31 28.97 16.95 24.09
CA ARG A 31 27.68 16.53 24.66
C ARG A 31 26.49 17.04 23.83
N SER A 32 26.59 18.27 23.32
CA SER A 32 25.58 18.85 22.45
C SER A 32 25.52 18.13 21.10
N GLN A 33 26.69 17.78 20.54
CA GLN A 33 26.83 17.07 19.27
C GLN A 33 26.33 15.63 19.39
N ALA A 34 26.71 14.91 20.45
CA ALA A 34 26.20 13.56 20.73
C ALA A 34 24.67 13.53 20.89
N ARG A 35 24.07 14.57 21.50
CA ARG A 35 22.60 14.70 21.57
C ARG A 35 21.98 14.93 20.19
N ARG A 36 22.55 15.81 19.37
CA ARG A 36 22.07 16.06 17.99
C ARG A 36 22.19 14.81 17.13
N GLU A 37 23.31 14.11 17.21
CA GLU A 37 23.51 12.85 16.50
C GLU A 37 22.55 11.76 16.98
N ALA A 38 22.30 11.65 18.28
CA ALA A 38 21.31 10.69 18.81
C ALA A 38 19.90 11.00 18.28
N LEU A 39 19.50 12.27 18.28
CA LEU A 39 18.21 12.70 17.72
C LEU A 39 18.15 12.47 16.20
N ALA A 40 19.22 12.75 15.47
CA ALA A 40 19.31 12.49 14.03
C ALA A 40 19.16 11.00 13.73
N ARG A 41 19.86 10.11 14.46
CA ARG A 41 19.74 8.65 14.29
C ARG A 41 18.32 8.15 14.59
N VAL A 42 17.64 8.73 15.56
CA VAL A 42 16.25 8.39 15.87
C VAL A 42 15.33 8.84 14.72
N ALA A 43 15.50 10.08 14.24
CA ALA A 43 14.77 10.59 13.08
C ALA A 43 15.00 9.75 11.82
N ASP A 44 16.24 9.34 11.55
CA ASP A 44 16.58 8.47 10.41
C ASP A 44 15.91 7.09 10.52
N ARG A 45 15.87 6.50 11.72
CA ARG A 45 15.16 5.24 11.96
C ARG A 45 13.66 5.38 11.74
N TYR A 46 13.05 6.46 12.22
CA TYR A 46 11.62 6.71 11.96
C TYR A 46 11.35 6.91 10.46
N LYS A 47 12.19 7.70 9.78
CA LYS A 47 12.09 7.94 8.34
C LYS A 47 12.18 6.63 7.55
N THR A 48 13.19 5.81 7.82
CA THR A 48 13.39 4.53 7.11
C THR A 48 12.25 3.54 7.35
N VAL A 49 11.67 3.49 8.55
CA VAL A 49 10.50 2.65 8.83
C VAL A 49 9.26 3.17 8.11
N ALA A 50 9.05 4.49 8.10
CA ALA A 50 7.95 5.11 7.37
C ALA A 50 8.04 4.83 5.86
N GLU A 51 9.21 5.05 5.25
CA GLU A 51 9.45 4.76 3.83
C GLU A 51 9.20 3.28 3.48
N ARG A 52 9.61 2.34 4.34
CA ARG A 52 9.34 0.91 4.13
C ARG A 52 7.85 0.60 4.18
N ARG A 53 7.12 1.20 5.13
CA ARG A 53 5.67 1.03 5.25
C ARG A 53 4.94 1.58 4.02
N GLU A 54 5.33 2.76 3.55
CA GLU A 54 4.75 3.39 2.35
C GLU A 54 5.01 2.56 1.10
N MET A 55 6.24 2.09 0.88
CA MET A 55 6.56 1.24 -0.27
C MET A 55 5.79 -0.08 -0.26
N PHE A 56 5.63 -0.66 0.93
CA PHE A 56 4.84 -1.86 1.11
C PHE A 56 3.35 -1.60 0.80
N GLU A 57 2.78 -0.52 1.35
CA GLU A 57 1.39 -0.12 1.07
C GLU A 57 1.15 0.13 -0.42
N LEU A 58 2.06 0.84 -1.11
CA LEU A 58 1.98 1.07 -2.55
C LEU A 58 1.94 -0.23 -3.36
N THR A 59 2.82 -1.18 -3.01
CA THR A 59 2.87 -2.50 -3.67
C THR A 59 1.53 -3.21 -3.54
N GLN A 60 0.95 -3.17 -2.34
CA GLN A 60 -0.32 -3.81 -2.04
C GLN A 60 -1.52 -3.13 -2.72
N LEU A 61 -1.55 -1.81 -2.78
CA LEU A 61 -2.59 -1.07 -3.51
C LEU A 61 -2.61 -1.44 -5.00
N VAL A 62 -1.43 -1.57 -5.62
CA VAL A 62 -1.29 -1.98 -7.03
C VAL A 62 -1.68 -3.45 -7.22
N GLU A 63 -1.28 -4.31 -6.31
CA GLU A 63 -1.65 -5.73 -6.31
C GLU A 63 -3.17 -5.91 -6.23
N VAL A 64 -3.83 -5.28 -5.25
CA VAL A 64 -5.30 -5.34 -5.09
C VAL A 64 -6.02 -4.78 -6.32
N ASN A 65 -5.56 -3.66 -6.89
CA ASN A 65 -6.13 -3.11 -8.11
C ASN A 65 -6.05 -4.12 -9.28
N THR A 66 -4.89 -4.78 -9.43
CA THR A 66 -4.67 -5.80 -10.45
C THR A 66 -5.59 -7.00 -10.25
N LEU A 67 -5.69 -7.50 -9.01
CA LEU A 67 -6.58 -8.61 -8.67
C LEU A 67 -8.06 -8.26 -8.89
N LEU A 68 -8.48 -7.04 -8.54
CA LEU A 68 -9.84 -6.58 -8.76
C LEU A 68 -10.17 -6.52 -10.26
N ARG A 69 -9.25 -5.99 -11.10
CA ARG A 69 -9.40 -6.01 -12.56
C ARG A 69 -9.48 -7.42 -13.13
N ASN A 70 -8.65 -8.33 -12.63
CA ASN A 70 -8.67 -9.72 -13.05
C ASN A 70 -10.00 -10.38 -12.67
N ALA A 71 -10.51 -10.16 -11.46
CA ALA A 71 -11.81 -10.69 -11.02
C ALA A 71 -12.97 -10.17 -11.88
N VAL A 72 -13.01 -8.86 -12.18
CA VAL A 72 -14.02 -8.26 -13.09
C VAL A 72 -13.94 -8.89 -14.49
N THR A 73 -12.73 -9.05 -15.02
CA THR A 73 -12.50 -9.60 -16.36
C THR A 73 -12.91 -11.07 -16.44
N SER A 74 -12.50 -11.88 -15.46
CA SER A 74 -12.86 -13.30 -15.39
C SER A 74 -14.37 -13.51 -15.23
N LEU A 75 -15.04 -12.67 -14.44
CA LEU A 75 -16.50 -12.71 -14.34
C LEU A 75 -17.16 -12.38 -15.68
N HIS A 76 -16.66 -11.39 -16.41
CA HIS A 76 -17.20 -11.05 -17.73
C HIS A 76 -17.02 -12.20 -18.74
N ALA A 77 -15.86 -12.87 -18.71
CA ALA A 77 -15.59 -14.06 -19.50
C ALA A 77 -16.56 -15.19 -19.14
N PHE A 78 -16.81 -15.42 -17.85
CA PHE A 78 -17.77 -16.41 -17.37
C PHE A 78 -19.20 -16.12 -17.82
N VAL A 79 -19.68 -14.87 -17.67
CA VAL A 79 -21.00 -14.43 -18.16
C VAL A 79 -21.13 -14.69 -19.67
N SER A 80 -20.09 -14.35 -20.43
CA SER A 80 -20.06 -14.53 -21.88
C SER A 80 -20.09 -16.00 -22.27
N ALA A 81 -19.29 -16.85 -21.60
CA ALA A 81 -19.27 -18.29 -21.81
C ALA A 81 -20.62 -18.93 -21.46
N ARG A 82 -21.26 -18.51 -20.36
CA ARG A 82 -22.61 -18.96 -19.97
C ARG A 82 -23.65 -18.59 -21.02
N ARG A 83 -23.60 -17.36 -21.54
CA ARG A 83 -24.51 -16.91 -22.62
C ARG A 83 -24.30 -17.73 -23.89
N HIS A 84 -23.05 -17.99 -24.27
CA HIS A 84 -22.72 -18.79 -25.45
C HIS A 84 -23.25 -20.22 -25.29
N TYR A 85 -22.99 -20.86 -24.15
CA TYR A 85 -23.50 -22.19 -23.81
C TYR A 85 -25.03 -22.28 -23.95
N ARG A 86 -25.76 -21.29 -23.42
CA ARG A 86 -27.23 -21.25 -23.52
C ARG A 86 -27.72 -21.03 -24.96
N SER A 87 -27.02 -20.22 -25.75
CA SER A 87 -27.35 -20.03 -27.18
C SER A 87 -27.22 -21.34 -27.93
N ARG A 88 -26.09 -22.05 -27.75
CA ARG A 88 -25.79 -23.30 -28.46
C ARG A 88 -26.77 -24.42 -28.13
N ILE A 89 -27.16 -24.58 -26.87
CA ILE A 89 -28.16 -25.57 -26.47
C ILE A 89 -29.55 -25.27 -27.09
N ARG A 90 -29.88 -24.00 -27.30
CA ARG A 90 -31.14 -23.61 -27.95
C ARG A 90 -31.09 -23.82 -29.46
N GLU A 91 -29.94 -23.55 -30.08
CA GLU A 91 -29.74 -23.67 -31.53
C GLU A 91 -29.65 -25.13 -32.00
N ASP A 92 -29.00 -26.00 -31.21
CA ASP A 92 -28.85 -27.41 -31.52
C ASP A 92 -29.13 -28.29 -30.29
N PRO A 93 -30.40 -28.63 -30.03
CA PRO A 93 -30.78 -29.47 -28.90
C PRO A 93 -30.30 -30.92 -29.00
N ALA A 94 -29.89 -31.36 -30.19
CA ALA A 94 -29.46 -32.74 -30.45
C ALA A 94 -27.96 -32.96 -30.20
N ALA A 95 -27.17 -31.88 -30.13
CA ALA A 95 -25.76 -31.96 -29.81
C ALA A 95 -25.50 -32.36 -28.34
N PRO A 96 -24.45 -33.17 -28.06
CA PRO A 96 -24.05 -33.49 -26.70
C PRO A 96 -23.73 -32.22 -25.89
N PRO A 97 -24.35 -32.02 -24.71
CA PRO A 97 -24.12 -30.82 -23.88
C PRO A 97 -22.66 -30.67 -23.45
N GLU A 98 -21.92 -31.77 -23.33
CA GLU A 98 -20.53 -31.78 -22.87
C GLU A 98 -19.60 -30.91 -23.74
N THR A 99 -19.82 -30.86 -25.06
CA THR A 99 -18.93 -30.14 -25.99
C THR A 99 -18.89 -28.64 -25.71
N TYR A 100 -20.02 -28.06 -25.30
CA TYR A 100 -20.14 -26.63 -25.02
C TYR A 100 -20.02 -26.30 -23.53
N ARG A 101 -20.04 -27.33 -22.67
CA ARG A 101 -20.01 -27.18 -21.21
C ARG A 101 -18.60 -26.89 -20.70
N GLN A 102 -17.57 -27.49 -21.29
CA GLN A 102 -16.19 -27.35 -20.79
C GLN A 102 -15.71 -25.90 -20.76
N PRO A 103 -15.84 -25.08 -21.83
CA PRO A 103 -15.39 -23.69 -21.79
C PRO A 103 -16.12 -22.84 -20.74
N MET A 104 -17.38 -23.16 -20.45
CA MET A 104 -18.14 -22.50 -19.39
C MET A 104 -17.62 -22.87 -18.00
N LEU A 105 -17.31 -24.15 -17.78
CA LEU A 105 -16.74 -24.62 -16.50
C LEU A 105 -15.35 -24.03 -16.26
N ASP A 106 -14.51 -23.99 -17.29
CA ASP A 106 -13.17 -23.39 -17.20
C ASP A 106 -13.25 -21.90 -16.86
N ALA A 107 -14.18 -21.16 -17.49
CA ALA A 107 -14.41 -19.76 -17.19
C ALA A 107 -14.98 -19.53 -15.77
N SER A 108 -15.85 -20.42 -15.29
CA SER A 108 -16.34 -20.40 -13.91
C SER A 108 -15.19 -20.59 -12.92
N ALA A 109 -14.36 -21.60 -13.11
CA ALA A 109 -13.22 -21.90 -12.25
C ALA A 109 -12.19 -20.75 -12.24
N ALA A 110 -11.95 -20.13 -13.40
CA ALA A 110 -11.09 -18.95 -13.51
C ALA A 110 -11.67 -17.74 -12.76
N SER A 111 -13.00 -17.55 -12.79
CA SER A 111 -13.68 -16.51 -12.01
C SER A 111 -13.53 -16.76 -10.51
N ASP A 112 -13.76 -17.99 -10.06
CA ASP A 112 -13.63 -18.36 -8.64
C ASP A 112 -12.19 -18.16 -8.14
N THR A 113 -11.20 -18.60 -8.92
CA THR A 113 -9.77 -18.42 -8.61
C THR A 113 -9.41 -16.93 -8.49
N ALA A 114 -9.93 -16.09 -9.38
CA ALA A 114 -9.66 -14.65 -9.33
C ALA A 114 -10.32 -13.97 -8.11
N LEU A 115 -11.52 -14.42 -7.71
CA LEU A 115 -12.19 -13.93 -6.51
C LEU A 115 -11.49 -14.35 -5.22
N ASP A 116 -11.03 -15.59 -5.14
CA ASP A 116 -10.28 -16.08 -3.98
C ASP A 116 -8.94 -15.36 -3.84
N ALA A 117 -8.24 -15.13 -4.95
CA ALA A 117 -7.01 -14.32 -4.97
C ALA A 117 -7.27 -12.90 -4.45
N LEU A 118 -8.32 -12.22 -4.95
CA LEU A 118 -8.72 -10.91 -4.46
C LEU A 118 -9.05 -10.93 -2.95
N ARG A 119 -9.88 -11.87 -2.51
CA ARG A 119 -10.32 -12.00 -1.11
C ARG A 119 -9.14 -12.21 -0.16
N SER A 120 -8.14 -12.99 -0.58
CA SER A 120 -6.95 -13.25 0.22
C SER A 120 -6.11 -12.00 0.50
N GLN A 121 -6.14 -11.01 -0.41
CA GLN A 121 -5.37 -9.78 -0.25
C GLN A 121 -6.13 -8.64 0.43
N ILE A 122 -7.46 -8.56 0.29
CA ILE A 122 -8.24 -7.47 0.90
C ILE A 122 -8.09 -7.44 2.43
N GLY A 123 -8.03 -8.60 3.08
CA GLY A 123 -7.98 -8.72 4.54
C GLY A 123 -6.67 -8.26 5.20
N PHE A 124 -5.58 -8.11 4.44
CA PHE A 124 -4.26 -8.02 5.03
C PHE A 124 -3.80 -6.58 5.33
N ILE A 125 -3.89 -5.64 4.37
CA ILE A 125 -3.02 -4.43 4.39
C ILE A 125 -3.70 -3.12 3.93
N LEU A 126 -4.97 -3.11 3.56
CA LEU A 126 -5.64 -1.87 3.13
C LEU A 126 -6.02 -0.98 4.32
N ALA A 127 -6.00 0.34 4.15
CA ALA A 127 -6.66 1.26 5.09
C ALA A 127 -8.16 0.93 5.19
N ASP A 128 -8.78 1.15 6.34
CA ASP A 128 -10.14 0.66 6.63
C ASP A 128 -11.18 1.12 5.59
N ASP A 129 -11.11 2.38 5.14
CA ASP A 129 -12.03 2.93 4.13
C ASP A 129 -11.84 2.29 2.76
N VAL A 130 -10.59 2.06 2.35
CA VAL A 130 -10.25 1.40 1.09
C VAL A 130 -10.63 -0.08 1.16
N ARG A 131 -10.42 -0.72 2.31
CA ARG A 131 -10.80 -2.10 2.58
C ARG A 131 -12.31 -2.28 2.46
N ALA A 132 -13.10 -1.41 3.07
CA ALA A 132 -14.56 -1.48 3.03
C ALA A 132 -15.09 -1.41 1.58
N LEU A 133 -14.50 -0.57 0.74
CA LEU A 133 -14.88 -0.45 -0.67
C LEU A 133 -14.42 -1.65 -1.50
N ALA A 134 -13.21 -2.17 -1.25
CA ALA A 134 -12.73 -3.40 -1.88
C ALA A 134 -13.59 -4.61 -1.50
N ASP A 135 -13.96 -4.75 -0.22
CA ASP A 135 -14.89 -5.76 0.28
C ASP A 135 -16.27 -5.65 -0.38
N ALA A 136 -16.78 -4.42 -0.54
CA ALA A 136 -18.06 -4.21 -1.20
C ALA A 136 -18.02 -4.62 -2.68
N ALA A 137 -16.91 -4.36 -3.37
CA ALA A 137 -16.71 -4.80 -4.75
C ALA A 137 -16.59 -6.32 -4.85
N GLU A 138 -15.79 -6.96 -3.99
CA GLU A 138 -15.63 -8.41 -3.92
C GLU A 138 -16.96 -9.13 -3.65
N LYS A 139 -17.75 -8.64 -2.68
CA LYS A 139 -19.07 -9.20 -2.38
C LYS A 139 -20.01 -9.09 -3.58
N ALA A 140 -19.99 -7.95 -4.27
CA ALA A 140 -20.81 -7.76 -5.46
C ALA A 140 -20.41 -8.68 -6.60
N LEU A 141 -19.10 -8.89 -6.82
CA LEU A 141 -18.60 -9.84 -7.83
C LEU A 141 -18.98 -11.28 -7.48
N THR A 142 -18.85 -11.68 -6.21
CA THR A 142 -19.25 -13.01 -5.72
C THR A 142 -20.76 -13.23 -5.90
N MET A 143 -21.59 -12.25 -5.54
CA MET A 143 -23.03 -12.32 -5.77
C MET A 143 -23.36 -12.42 -7.25
N ALA A 144 -22.70 -11.63 -8.11
CA ALA A 144 -22.90 -11.69 -9.55
C ALA A 144 -22.54 -13.06 -10.12
N ALA A 145 -21.40 -13.65 -9.73
CA ALA A 145 -21.02 -15.00 -10.14
C ALA A 145 -22.07 -16.04 -9.72
N ALA A 146 -22.58 -15.95 -8.49
CA ALA A 146 -23.64 -16.82 -8.00
C ALA A 146 -24.96 -16.65 -8.79
N SER A 147 -25.35 -15.43 -9.12
CA SER A 147 -26.53 -15.15 -9.94
C SER A 147 -26.37 -15.71 -11.36
N VAL A 148 -25.19 -15.62 -11.97
CA VAL A 148 -24.91 -16.23 -13.29
C VAL A 148 -25.09 -17.76 -13.26
N LEU A 149 -24.63 -18.42 -12.19
CA LEU A 149 -24.81 -19.86 -12.01
C LEU A 149 -26.28 -20.25 -11.85
N ARG A 150 -27.08 -19.40 -11.18
CA ARG A 150 -28.52 -19.59 -10.97
C ARG A 150 -29.39 -19.09 -12.12
N ASP A 151 -28.77 -18.57 -13.18
CA ASP A 151 -29.47 -17.93 -14.29
C ASP A 151 -30.39 -16.76 -13.87
N GLU A 152 -30.02 -16.06 -12.80
CA GLU A 152 -30.66 -14.85 -12.30
C GLU A 152 -30.12 -13.60 -13.02
N ALA A 153 -30.89 -12.51 -12.98
CA ALA A 153 -30.46 -11.24 -13.54
C ALA A 153 -29.30 -10.65 -12.70
N VAL A 154 -28.23 -10.25 -13.38
CA VAL A 154 -27.12 -9.51 -12.78
C VAL A 154 -27.33 -8.02 -13.03
N ASP A 155 -27.36 -7.24 -11.95
CA ASP A 155 -27.34 -5.78 -12.05
C ASP A 155 -25.91 -5.30 -12.37
N SER A 156 -25.61 -5.19 -13.68
CA SER A 156 -24.32 -4.71 -14.16
C SER A 156 -24.02 -3.27 -13.75
N GLY A 157 -25.05 -2.44 -13.54
CA GLY A 157 -24.90 -1.05 -13.12
C GLY A 157 -24.41 -0.96 -11.68
N ALA A 158 -25.08 -1.67 -10.76
CA ALA A 158 -24.66 -1.73 -9.36
C ALA A 158 -23.28 -2.40 -9.20
N LEU A 159 -22.99 -3.44 -10.00
CA LEU A 159 -21.67 -4.07 -10.00
C LEU A 159 -20.57 -3.12 -10.45
N GLY A 160 -20.76 -2.45 -11.59
CA GLY A 160 -19.81 -1.47 -12.13
C GLY A 160 -19.59 -0.29 -11.18
N ALA A 161 -20.66 0.21 -10.54
CA ALA A 161 -20.55 1.29 -9.56
C ALA A 161 -19.67 0.89 -8.37
N ARG A 162 -19.81 -0.32 -7.83
CA ARG A 162 -19.00 -0.81 -6.71
C ARG A 162 -17.54 -1.05 -7.10
N ALA A 163 -17.29 -1.65 -8.26
CA ALA A 163 -15.94 -1.82 -8.78
C ALA A 163 -15.25 -0.47 -9.01
N ASN A 164 -15.94 0.51 -9.60
CA ASN A 164 -15.42 1.86 -9.81
C ASN A 164 -15.15 2.59 -8.50
N ALA A 165 -16.02 2.46 -7.50
CA ALA A 165 -15.79 3.05 -6.18
C ALA A 165 -14.51 2.49 -5.52
N ALA A 166 -14.27 1.18 -5.64
CA ALA A 166 -13.04 0.56 -5.16
C ALA A 166 -11.81 1.05 -5.95
N TYR A 167 -11.88 1.14 -7.29
CA TYR A 167 -10.79 1.70 -8.10
C TYR A 167 -10.46 3.14 -7.73
N GLU A 168 -11.48 3.97 -7.54
CA GLU A 168 -11.28 5.37 -7.18
C GLU A 168 -10.61 5.48 -5.82
N ALA A 169 -11.10 4.74 -4.81
CA ALA A 169 -10.50 4.74 -3.48
C ALA A 169 -9.04 4.28 -3.46
N LEU A 170 -8.71 3.22 -4.21
CA LEU A 170 -7.33 2.77 -4.40
C LEU A 170 -6.47 3.86 -5.04
N SER A 171 -7.00 4.56 -6.05
CA SER A 171 -6.28 5.61 -6.76
C SER A 171 -6.10 6.89 -5.94
N VAL A 172 -7.09 7.27 -5.12
CA VAL A 172 -7.03 8.40 -4.19
C VAL A 172 -5.96 8.12 -3.15
N ARG A 173 -5.99 6.93 -2.54
CA ARG A 173 -4.98 6.56 -1.54
C ARG A 173 -3.56 6.55 -2.10
N LEU A 174 -3.40 6.08 -3.35
CA LEU A 174 -2.11 6.12 -4.03
C LEU A 174 -1.65 7.58 -4.26
N ARG A 175 -2.54 8.46 -4.73
CA ARG A 175 -2.26 9.90 -4.89
C ARG A 175 -1.84 10.55 -3.57
N ASP A 176 -2.53 10.23 -2.47
CA ASP A 176 -2.23 10.75 -1.14
C ASP A 176 -0.82 10.37 -0.70
N ILE A 177 -0.42 9.11 -0.87
CA ILE A 177 0.93 8.63 -0.53
C ILE A 177 2.00 9.39 -1.34
N TYR A 178 1.75 9.64 -2.63
CA TYR A 178 2.66 10.42 -3.46
C TYR A 178 2.75 11.89 -3.04
N ALA A 179 1.62 12.53 -2.73
CA ALA A 179 1.58 13.93 -2.29
C ALA A 179 2.29 14.15 -0.95
N THR A 180 2.16 13.20 -0.01
CA THR A 180 2.92 13.22 1.25
C THR A 180 4.42 13.07 1.02
N ARG A 181 4.83 12.31 -0.01
CA ARG A 181 6.23 12.11 -0.36
C ARG A 181 6.86 13.37 -0.96
N GLU A 182 6.15 14.04 -1.86
CA GLU A 182 6.60 15.30 -2.46
C GLU A 182 6.78 16.40 -1.40
N SER A 183 5.85 16.49 -0.44
CA SER A 183 5.92 17.44 0.66
C SER A 183 7.03 17.14 1.67
N ALA A 184 7.49 15.89 1.75
CA ALA A 184 8.56 15.46 2.65
C ALA A 184 9.98 15.64 2.08
N VAL A 185 10.10 15.97 0.79
CA VAL A 185 11.38 16.34 0.17
C VAL A 185 11.59 17.84 0.43
N PRO A 186 12.57 18.26 1.25
CA PRO A 186 12.86 19.68 1.42
C PRO A 186 13.29 20.27 0.06
N ALA A 187 12.73 21.42 -0.30
CA ALA A 187 13.12 22.17 -1.49
C ALA A 187 14.65 22.36 -1.46
N ALA A 188 15.32 21.88 -2.50
CA ALA A 188 16.77 21.97 -2.69
C ALA A 188 17.22 23.42 -2.88
#